data_AF-A0A7X7JZT5-F1
#
_entry.id   AF-A0A7X7JZT5-F1
#
_cell.length_a   1.000
_cell.length_b   1.000
_cell.length_c   1.000
_cell.angle_alpha   90.00
_cell.angle_beta   90.00
_cell.angle_gamma   90.00
#
_symmetry.space_group_name_H-M   'P 1'
#
loop_
_entity.id
_entity.type
_entity.pdbx_description
1 polymer ?
#
loop_
_entity_poly.entity_id
_entity_poly.type
_entity_poly.pdbx_seq_one_letter_code
_entity_poly.pdbx_strand_id
1 'polypeptide(L)'
;MTTTANNSLRVANGFDIDLERLLSVFGMIFGFLGTFMVSIFWSMGAVILLTGEGGTIQQLNLQGIWSTLFWAYPFVAAGSVVLALGAFAVGRVKEAAGIAALPAIGVLLYYLALVQLR
;
A
#
# COMPACT_ATOMS: atom_id res chain seq x y z
N MET A 1 5.00 28.18 26.73
CA MET A 1 4.55 26.88 27.24
C MET A 1 3.86 26.15 26.11
N THR A 2 4.56 25.21 25.48
CA THR A 2 4.03 24.37 24.40
C THR A 2 3.38 23.16 25.07
N THR A 3 2.05 23.12 25.09
CA THR A 3 1.29 21.97 25.57
C THR A 3 1.47 20.85 24.55
N THR A 4 2.40 19.93 24.80
CA THR A 4 2.48 18.66 24.06
C THR A 4 1.23 17.86 24.42
N ALA A 5 0.30 17.73 23.48
CA ALA A 5 -0.87 16.87 23.66
C ALA A 5 -0.40 15.44 23.91
N ASN A 6 -0.66 14.91 25.11
CA ASN A 6 -0.43 13.49 25.39
C ASN A 6 -1.45 12.68 24.58
N ASN A 7 -0.98 11.99 23.53
CA ASN A 7 -1.75 11.07 22.70
C ASN A 7 -1.99 9.73 23.43
N SER A 8 -2.39 9.78 24.70
CA SER A 8 -2.61 8.58 25.52
C SER A 8 -3.99 8.60 26.16
N LEU A 9 -4.76 7.52 25.98
CA LEU A 9 -6.09 7.34 26.57
C LEU A 9 -5.93 6.55 27.86
N ARG A 10 -6.18 7.23 28.98
CA ARG A 10 -6.11 6.62 30.31
C ARG A 10 -7.45 5.93 30.62
N VAL A 11 -7.53 4.63 30.39
CA VAL A 11 -8.68 3.82 30.80
C VAL A 11 -8.58 3.56 32.31
N ALA A 12 -9.73 3.52 33.00
CA ALA A 12 -9.87 3.53 34.46
C ALA A 12 -9.08 2.45 35.25
N ASN A 13 -8.38 1.53 34.58
CA ASN A 13 -7.60 0.44 35.18
C ASN A 13 -6.06 0.60 35.07
N GLY A 14 -5.54 1.81 34.86
CA GLY A 14 -4.08 2.06 34.90
C GLY A 14 -3.29 1.57 33.69
N PHE A 15 -3.97 1.14 32.62
CA PHE A 15 -3.34 0.91 31.32
C PHE A 15 -3.29 2.22 30.53
N ASP A 16 -2.08 2.65 30.19
CA ASP A 16 -1.84 3.75 29.26
C ASP A 16 -1.81 3.19 27.84
N ILE A 17 -2.81 3.53 27.02
CA ILE A 17 -2.91 3.04 25.63
C ILE A 17 -2.21 4.06 24.73
N ASP A 18 -1.13 3.63 24.08
CA ASP A 18 -0.45 4.39 23.03
C ASP A 18 -1.31 4.39 21.75
N LEU A 19 -2.01 5.50 21.51
CA LEU A 19 -2.87 5.64 20.34
C LEU A 19 -2.08 5.62 19.03
N GLU A 20 -0.82 6.04 19.01
CA GLU A 20 -0.02 6.06 17.79
C GLU A 20 0.33 4.65 17.34
N ARG A 21 0.69 3.81 18.30
CA ARG A 21 0.92 2.39 18.04
C ARG A 21 -0.36 1.66 17.65
N LEU A 22 -1.49 1.97 18.31
CA LEU A 22 -2.79 1.41 17.96
C LEU A 22 -3.19 1.79 16.53
N LEU A 23 -3.12 3.08 16.19
CA LEU A 23 -3.44 3.60 14.86
C LEU A 23 -2.53 3.02 13.79
N SER A 24 -1.23 2.87 14.09
CA SER A 24 -0.26 2.24 13.22
C SER A 24 -0.63 0.79 12.90
N VAL A 25 -1.01 0.00 13.92
CA VAL A 25 -1.41 -1.40 13.73
C VAL A 25 -2.63 -1.50 12.83
N PHE A 26 -3.68 -0.71 13.10
CA PHE A 26 -4.85 -0.66 12.21
C PHE A 26 -4.46 -0.21 10.80
N GLY A 27 -3.65 0.83 10.67
CA GLY A 27 -3.18 1.35 9.40
C GLY A 27 -2.41 0.30 8.58
N MET A 28 -1.53 -0.48 9.22
CA MET A 28 -0.85 -1.59 8.55
C MET A 28 -1.82 -2.69 8.14
N ILE A 29 -2.77 -3.08 9.00
CA ILE A 29 -3.76 -4.12 8.66
C ILE A 29 -4.56 -3.70 7.42
N PHE A 30 -5.12 -2.49 7.42
CA PHE A 30 -5.88 -2.00 6.26
C PHE A 30 -5.00 -1.75 5.03
N GLY A 31 -3.77 -1.27 5.22
CA GLY A 31 -2.80 -1.07 4.14
C GLY A 31 -2.40 -2.39 3.45
N PHE A 32 -2.10 -3.42 4.22
CA PHE A 32 -1.80 -4.75 3.69
C PHE A 32 -3.03 -5.40 3.07
N LEU A 33 -4.22 -5.27 3.68
CA LEU A 33 -5.46 -5.78 3.11
C LEU A 33 -5.74 -5.13 1.75
N GLY A 34 -5.61 -3.80 1.65
CA GLY A 34 -5.75 -3.07 0.40
C GLY A 34 -4.72 -3.51 -0.65
N THR A 35 -3.44 -3.60 -0.27
CA THR A 35 -2.36 -4.09 -1.13
C THR A 35 -2.64 -5.51 -1.64
N PHE A 36 -3.12 -6.39 -0.77
CA PHE A 36 -3.47 -7.77 -1.12
C PHE A 36 -4.64 -7.83 -2.12
N MET A 37 -5.72 -7.09 -1.86
CA MET A 37 -6.86 -6.99 -2.77
C MET A 37 -6.42 -6.48 -4.15
N VAL A 38 -5.64 -5.41 -4.19
CA VAL A 38 -5.09 -4.86 -5.44
C VAL A 38 -4.22 -5.88 -6.16
N SER A 39 -3.41 -6.65 -5.43
CA SER A 39 -2.55 -7.69 -6.01
C SER A 39 -3.34 -8.81 -6.70
N ILE A 40 -4.51 -9.18 -6.17
CA ILE A 40 -5.40 -10.15 -6.83
C ILE A 40 -5.83 -9.61 -8.20
N PHE A 41 -6.40 -8.41 -8.25
CA PHE A 41 -6.82 -7.79 -9.51
C PHE A 41 -5.66 -7.57 -10.47
N TRP A 42 -4.49 -7.19 -9.95
CA TRP A 42 -3.29 -7.00 -10.75
C TRP A 42 -2.82 -8.30 -11.39
N SER A 43 -2.82 -9.41 -10.63
CA SER A 43 -2.46 -10.73 -11.13
C SER A 43 -3.44 -11.22 -12.21
N MET A 44 -4.75 -10.98 -12.04
CA MET A 44 -5.74 -11.25 -13.08
C MET A 44 -5.42 -10.46 -14.36
N GLY A 45 -5.12 -9.16 -14.24
CA GLY A 45 -4.70 -8.34 -15.38
C GLY A 45 -3.42 -8.84 -16.05
N ALA A 46 -2.44 -9.31 -15.27
CA ALA A 46 -1.19 -9.85 -15.78
C ALA A 46 -1.39 -11.16 -16.55
N VAL A 47 -2.20 -12.08 -16.01
CA VAL A 47 -2.57 -13.33 -16.69
C VAL A 47 -3.27 -13.04 -18.01
N ILE A 48 -4.23 -12.11 -18.00
CA ILE A 48 -4.97 -11.68 -19.20
C ILE A 48 -4.04 -11.08 -20.27
N LEU A 49 -3.04 -10.29 -19.86
CA LEU A 49 -2.02 -9.73 -20.75
C LEU A 49 -1.14 -10.82 -21.39
N LEU A 50 -0.79 -11.85 -20.62
CA LEU A 50 0.05 -12.96 -21.08
C LEU A 50 -0.69 -13.93 -21.99
N THR A 51 -1.97 -14.22 -21.72
CA THR A 51 -2.77 -15.15 -22.52
C THR A 51 -3.27 -14.54 -23.82
N GLY A 52 -3.30 -13.20 -23.93
CA GLY A 52 -3.75 -12.51 -25.13
C GLY A 52 -5.27 -12.60 -25.38
N GLU A 53 -6.04 -13.14 -24.42
CA GLU A 53 -7.50 -13.29 -24.48
C GLU A 53 -8.24 -12.14 -23.77
N GLY A 54 -7.62 -10.95 -23.74
CA GLY A 54 -7.93 -9.93 -22.73
C GLY A 54 -8.89 -8.82 -23.10
N GLY A 55 -9.49 -8.84 -24.29
CA GLY A 55 -10.45 -7.82 -24.72
C GLY A 55 -9.97 -6.39 -24.41
N THR A 56 -10.72 -5.66 -23.61
CA THR A 56 -10.49 -4.24 -23.26
C THR A 56 -9.14 -3.96 -22.59
N ILE A 57 -8.51 -4.93 -21.90
CA ILE A 57 -7.17 -4.73 -21.32
C ILE A 57 -6.06 -4.83 -22.38
N GLN A 58 -6.27 -5.61 -23.44
CA GLN A 58 -5.33 -5.67 -24.56
C GLN A 58 -5.37 -4.37 -25.40
N GLN A 59 -6.51 -3.68 -25.39
CA GLN A 59 -6.64 -2.33 -25.96
C GLN A 59 -5.82 -1.28 -25.18
N LEU A 60 -5.45 -1.56 -23.91
CA LEU A 60 -4.55 -0.69 -23.16
C LEU A 60 -3.11 -0.72 -23.68
N ASN A 61 -2.77 -1.56 -24.68
CA ASN A 61 -1.49 -1.60 -25.41
C ASN A 61 -0.32 -1.00 -24.61
N LEU A 62 -0.03 -1.62 -23.47
CA LEU A 62 0.95 -1.14 -22.51
C LEU A 62 2.34 -1.25 -23.14
N GLN A 63 2.84 -0.13 -23.65
CA GLN A 63 4.15 -0.05 -24.30
C GLN A 63 5.13 0.77 -23.45
N GLY A 64 6.41 0.44 -23.59
CA GLY A 64 7.50 1.17 -22.95
C GLY A 64 7.38 1.18 -21.42
N ILE A 65 7.46 2.38 -20.84
CA ILE A 65 7.55 2.58 -19.39
C ILE A 65 6.33 2.07 -18.61
N TRP A 66 5.14 2.11 -19.20
CA TRP A 66 3.91 1.63 -18.57
C TRP A 66 3.93 0.11 -18.38
N SER A 67 4.48 -0.63 -19.35
CA SER A 67 4.68 -2.08 -19.22
C SER A 67 5.68 -2.41 -18.12
N THR A 68 6.80 -1.70 -18.07
CA THR A 68 7.81 -1.90 -17.02
C THR A 68 7.25 -1.62 -15.63
N LEU A 69 6.51 -0.51 -15.46
CA LEU A 69 5.82 -0.18 -14.20
C LEU A 69 4.77 -1.23 -13.83
N PHE A 70 4.04 -1.77 -14.83
CA PHE A 70 3.07 -2.83 -14.62
C PHE A 70 3.71 -4.09 -14.00
N TRP A 71 4.84 -4.53 -14.57
CA TRP A 71 5.57 -5.70 -14.10
C TRP A 71 6.38 -5.46 -12.82
N ALA A 72 6.70 -4.21 -12.51
CA ALA A 72 7.41 -3.85 -11.28
C ALA A 72 6.53 -3.93 -10.02
N TYR A 73 5.21 -3.79 -10.16
CA TYR A 73 4.25 -3.80 -9.04
C TYR A 73 4.44 -4.95 -8.02
N PRO A 74 4.54 -6.24 -8.39
CA PRO A 74 4.70 -7.32 -7.41
C PRO A 74 5.96 -7.15 -6.55
N PHE A 75 7.05 -6.61 -7.12
CA PHE A 75 8.27 -6.31 -6.37
C PHE A 75 8.07 -5.14 -5.41
N VAL A 76 7.34 -4.11 -5.83
CA VAL A 76 6.99 -2.97 -4.97
C VAL A 76 6.08 -3.40 -3.82
N ALA A 77 5.08 -4.23 -4.09
CA ALA A 77 4.17 -4.77 -3.08
C ALA A 77 4.92 -5.65 -2.07
N ALA A 78 5.76 -6.57 -2.52
CA ALA A 78 6.59 -7.39 -1.62
C ALA A 78 7.57 -6.53 -0.82
N GLY A 79 8.23 -5.56 -1.47
CA GLY A 79 9.14 -4.62 -0.82
C GLY A 79 8.45 -3.79 0.25
N SER A 80 7.22 -3.34 0.03
CA SER A 80 6.47 -2.56 1.03
C SER A 80 6.17 -3.37 2.28
N VAL A 81 5.85 -4.68 2.14
CA VAL A 81 5.63 -5.56 3.29
C VAL A 81 6.89 -5.67 4.14
N VAL A 82 8.02 -5.97 3.50
CA VAL A 82 9.31 -6.09 4.21
C VAL A 82 9.69 -4.77 4.88
N LEU A 83 9.57 -3.64 4.18
CA LEU A 83 9.90 -2.33 4.71
C LEU A 83 8.96 -1.86 5.82
N ALA A 84 7.65 -2.12 5.71
CA ALA A 84 6.69 -1.78 6.74
C ALA A 84 6.93 -2.59 8.02
N LEU A 85 7.18 -3.90 7.90
CA LEU A 85 7.53 -4.74 9.04
C LEU A 85 8.86 -4.30 9.67
N GLY A 86 9.87 -3.97 8.86
CA GLY A 86 11.14 -3.43 9.33
C GLY A 86 10.97 -2.09 10.07
N ALA A 87 10.21 -1.16 9.51
CA ALA A 87 9.93 0.14 10.14
C ALA A 87 9.18 -0.04 11.47
N PHE A 88 8.23 -0.97 11.54
CA PHE A 88 7.51 -1.27 12.77
C PHE A 88 8.44 -1.87 13.83
N ALA A 89 9.33 -2.78 13.44
CA ALA A 89 10.30 -3.42 14.36
C ALA A 89 11.30 -2.43 14.97
N VAL A 90 11.69 -1.38 14.23
CA VAL A 90 12.60 -0.32 14.70
C VAL A 90 11.84 0.78 15.47
N GLY A 91 10.53 0.61 15.72
CA GLY A 91 9.72 1.56 16.49
C GLY A 91 9.21 2.76 15.68
N ARG A 92 9.42 2.80 14.36
CA ARG A 92 8.88 3.83 13.45
C ARG A 92 7.44 3.48 13.05
N VAL A 93 6.58 3.34 14.05
CA VAL A 93 5.22 2.80 13.90
C VAL A 93 4.35 3.61 12.94
N LYS A 94 4.41 4.95 13.00
CA LYS A 94 3.64 5.82 12.11
C LYS A 94 4.01 5.65 10.63
N GLU A 95 5.29 5.46 10.35
CA GLU A 95 5.79 5.29 8.99
C GLU A 95 5.49 3.90 8.45
N ALA A 96 5.54 2.87 9.30
CA ALA A 96 5.18 1.50 8.93
C ALA A 96 3.77 1.42 8.34
N ALA A 97 2.80 2.12 8.94
CA ALA A 97 1.44 2.21 8.42
C ALA A 97 1.37 2.91 7.06
N GLY A 98 2.14 3.97 6.86
CA GLY A 98 2.24 4.65 5.57
C GLY A 98 2.85 3.75 4.49
N ILE A 99 3.93 3.03 4.82
CA ILE A 99 4.61 2.11 3.89
C ILE A 99 3.68 0.96 3.50
N ALA A 100 2.89 0.42 4.44
CA ALA A 100 1.93 -0.65 4.16
C ALA A 100 0.87 -0.23 3.13
N ALA A 101 0.48 1.05 3.09
CA ALA A 101 -0.50 1.58 2.14
C ALA A 101 0.10 2.02 0.79
N LEU A 102 1.44 2.15 0.69
CA LEU A 102 2.12 2.65 -0.52
C LEU A 102 1.74 1.89 -1.81
N PRO A 103 1.65 0.55 -1.85
CA PRO A 103 1.32 -0.13 -3.09
C PRO A 103 -0.09 0.18 -3.59
N ALA A 104 -1.06 0.27 -2.68
CA ALA A 104 -2.43 0.63 -3.04
C ALA A 104 -2.50 2.05 -3.60
N ILE A 105 -1.83 3.01 -2.95
CA ILE A 105 -1.72 4.39 -3.44
C ILE A 105 -0.98 4.44 -4.78
N GLY A 106 0.10 3.67 -4.92
CA GLY A 106 0.90 3.58 -6.13
C GLY A 106 0.09 3.11 -7.33
N VAL A 107 -0.79 2.13 -7.14
CA VAL A 107 -1.71 1.67 -8.20
C VAL A 107 -2.73 2.74 -8.58
N LEU A 108 -3.27 3.46 -7.60
CA LEU A 108 -4.19 4.56 -7.87
C LEU A 108 -3.51 5.66 -8.70
N LEU A 109 -2.29 6.03 -8.33
CA LEU A 109 -1.48 7.00 -9.07
C LEU A 109 -1.10 6.50 -10.46
N TYR A 110 -0.72 5.22 -10.58
CA TYR A 110 -0.42 4.58 -11.86
C TYR A 110 -1.63 4.66 -12.81
N TYR A 111 -2.82 4.33 -12.31
CA TYR A 111 -4.05 4.41 -13.10
C TYR A 111 -4.36 5.85 -13.52
N LEU A 112 -4.31 6.80 -12.59
CA LEU A 112 -4.54 8.22 -12.91
C LEU A 112 -3.55 8.76 -13.94
N ALA A 113 -2.27 8.43 -13.79
CA ALA A 113 -1.24 8.83 -14.74
C ALA A 113 -1.47 8.21 -16.12
N LEU A 114 -1.90 6.94 -16.17
CA LEU A 114 -2.21 6.25 -17.41
C LEU A 114 -3.47 6.81 -18.11
N VAL A 115 -4.41 7.40 -17.37
CA VAL A 115 -5.61 8.04 -17.95
C VAL A 115 -5.32 9.48 -18.41
N GLN A 116 -4.44 10.21 -17.73
CA GLN A 116 -4.20 11.64 -18.02
C GLN A 116 -3.02 11.91 -18.96
N LEU A 117 -1.99 11.07 -18.94
CA LEU A 117 -0.71 11.32 -19.65
C LEU A 117 -0.52 10.42 -20.88
N ARG A 118 -1.51 9.58 -21.19
CA ARG A 118 -1.52 8.70 -22.34
C ARG A 118 -2.51 9.21 -23.37
#